data_AF-A0A150NP92-F1
#
_entry.id   AF-A0A150NP92-F1
#
_cell.length_a   1.000
_cell.length_b   1.000
_cell.length_c   1.000
_cell.angle_alpha   90.00
_cell.angle_beta   90.00
_cell.angle_gamma   90.00
#
_symmetry.space_group_name_H-M   'P 1'
#
loop_
_entity.id
_entity.type
_entity.pdbx_description
1 polymer ?
#
loop_
_entity_poly.entity_id
_entity_poly.type
_entity_poly.pdbx_seq_one_letter_code
_entity_poly.pdbx_strand_id
1 'polypeptide(L)' 'MIFEAEEVITLLTSVLKTSSASRTSLSSRHQFAPGATVLYKGDKMVLNLDRSRVPTECIEKIEAILKELEKPAP' A
#
# COMPACT_ATOMS: atom_id res chain seq x y z
N MET A 1 -1.62 -29.46 -36.03
CA MET A 1 -1.28 -28.05 -35.83
C MET A 1 -0.05 -28.04 -34.93
N ILE A 2 1.13 -27.81 -35.50
CA ILE A 2 2.40 -27.73 -34.76
C ILE A 2 2.71 -26.24 -34.70
N PHE A 3 2.72 -25.66 -33.50
CA PHE A 3 3.14 -24.28 -33.33
C PHE A 3 4.65 -24.18 -33.58
N GLU A 4 5.08 -23.19 -34.36
CA GLU A 4 6.49 -22.90 -34.57
C GLU A 4 7.11 -22.44 -33.23
N ALA A 5 8.37 -22.80 -32.98
CA ALA A 5 9.03 -22.50 -31.70
C ALA A 5 9.01 -21.00 -31.35
N GLU A 6 9.13 -20.15 -32.36
CA GLU A 6 9.06 -18.69 -32.25
C GLU A 6 7.70 -18.18 -31.77
N GLU A 7 6.60 -18.82 -32.18
CA GLU A 7 5.25 -18.47 -31.73
C GLU A 7 5.06 -18.82 -30.25
N VAL A 8 5.61 -19.96 -29.82
CA VAL A 8 5.57 -20.40 -28.41
C VAL A 8 6.40 -19.46 -27.53
N ILE A 9 7.61 -19.09 -27.98
CA ILE A 9 8.48 -18.15 -27.27
C ILE A 9 7.81 -16.78 -27.16
N THR A 10 7.20 -16.29 -28.23
CA THR A 10 6.49 -15.01 -28.25
C THR A 10 5.29 -15.01 -27.30
N LEU A 11 4.51 -16.09 -27.29
CA LEU A 11 3.36 -16.25 -26.40
C LEU A 11 3.80 -16.26 -24.92
N LEU A 12 4.81 -17.07 -24.56
CA LEU A 12 5.32 -17.14 -23.18
C LEU A 12 5.94 -15.82 -22.73
N THR A 13 6.67 -15.14 -23.62
CA THR A 13 7.27 -13.82 -23.34
C THR A 13 6.20 -12.74 -23.21
N SER A 14 5.08 -12.84 -23.95
CA SER A 14 3.97 -11.90 -23.83
C SER A 14 3.33 -11.93 -22.45
N VAL A 15 3.21 -13.13 -21.84
CA VAL A 15 2.68 -13.31 -20.48
C VAL A 15 3.56 -12.63 -19.44
N LEU A 16 4.89 -12.66 -19.60
CA LEU A 16 5.83 -11.95 -18.72
C LEU A 16 5.71 -10.42 -18.88
N LYS A 17 5.49 -9.93 -20.11
CA LYS A 17 5.29 -8.50 -20.40
C LYS A 17 3.96 -7.98 -19.81
N THR A 18 2.88 -8.76 -19.89
CA THR A 18 1.59 -8.42 -19.27
C THR A 18 1.59 -8.62 -17.76
N SER A 19 2.33 -9.59 -17.23
CA SER A 19 2.49 -9.81 -15.78
C SER A 19 3.28 -8.69 -15.11
N SER A 20 4.15 -7.99 -15.84
CA SER A 20 4.85 -6.80 -15.34
C SER A 20 3.90 -5.62 -15.10
N ALA A 21 2.85 -5.49 -15.92
CA ALA A 21 1.85 -4.44 -15.80
C ALA A 21 0.88 -4.66 -14.62
N SER A 22 0.77 -5.89 -14.09
CA SER A 22 -0.02 -6.19 -12.88
C SER A 22 0.76 -6.03 -11.57
N ARG A 23 2.04 -5.63 -11.61
CA ARG A 23 2.61 -4.84 -10.50
C ARG A 23 2.10 -3.41 -10.59
N THR A 24 0.79 -3.26 -10.78
CA THR A 24 0.07 -2.04 -10.47
C THR A 24 0.50 -1.64 -9.07
N SER A 25 1.10 -0.47 -8.96
CA SER A 25 1.34 0.24 -7.71
C SER A 25 0.32 -0.17 -6.62
N LEU A 26 0.69 -1.15 -5.79
CA LEU A 26 -0.08 -1.48 -4.57
C LEU A 26 0.09 -0.39 -3.52
N SER A 27 0.70 0.74 -3.91
CA SER A 27 0.80 1.92 -3.11
C SER A 27 -0.37 2.87 -3.36
N SER A 28 -1.40 2.79 -2.53
CA SER A 28 -2.47 3.80 -2.52
C SER A 28 -2.08 4.89 -1.53
N ARG A 29 -1.88 6.11 -2.05
CA ARG A 29 -1.68 7.30 -1.22
C ARG A 29 -2.99 8.05 -1.09
N HIS A 30 -3.39 8.36 0.14
CA HIS A 30 -4.56 9.17 0.41
C HIS A 30 -4.21 10.31 1.37
N GLN A 31 -4.73 11.50 1.09
CA GLN A 31 -4.58 12.67 1.94
C GLN A 31 -5.95 13.02 2.51
N PHE A 32 -6.09 12.87 3.83
CA PHE A 32 -7.32 13.21 4.54
C PHE A 32 -7.41 14.71 4.81
N ALA A 33 -6.28 15.32 5.18
CA ALA A 33 -6.14 16.74 5.44
C ALA A 33 -4.69 17.21 5.18
N PRO A 34 -4.44 18.51 5.06
CA PRO A 34 -3.07 19.05 5.07
C PRO A 34 -2.31 18.59 6.33
N GLY A 35 -1.23 17.83 6.14
CA GLY A 35 -0.48 17.24 7.25
C GLY A 35 -0.98 15.87 7.74
N ALA A 36 -2.05 15.30 7.14
CA ALA A 36 -2.52 13.95 7.44
C ALA A 36 -2.59 13.13 6.15
N THR A 37 -1.60 12.25 5.95
CA THR A 37 -1.51 11.40 4.76
C THR A 37 -1.27 9.95 5.14
N VAL A 38 -1.84 9.03 4.37
CA VAL A 38 -1.63 7.59 4.51
C VAL A 38 -1.09 7.03 3.20
N LEU A 39 -0.17 6.08 3.32
CA LEU A 39 0.36 5.29 2.23
C LEU A 39 0.17 3.82 2.56
N TYR A 40 -0.79 3.19 1.89
CA TYR A 40 -0.97 1.74 1.93
C TYR A 40 0.07 1.08 1.03
N LYS A 41 0.66 -0.04 1.44
CA LYS A 41 1.61 -0.85 0.69
C LYS A 41 1.37 -2.31 1.03
N GLY A 42 0.41 -2.94 0.33
CA GLY A 42 -0.09 -4.26 0.73
C GLY A 42 -0.65 -4.23 2.15
N ASP A 43 -0.21 -5.15 3.01
CA ASP A 43 -0.63 -5.24 4.42
C ASP A 43 0.00 -4.19 5.35
N LYS A 44 0.86 -3.31 4.81
CA LYS A 44 1.50 -2.26 5.58
C LYS A 44 0.85 -0.93 5.28
N MET A 45 0.58 -0.13 6.31
CA MET A 45 0.22 1.27 6.16
C MET A 45 1.27 2.17 6.82
N VAL A 46 1.61 3.26 6.15
CA VAL A 46 2.45 4.34 6.70
C VAL A 46 1.56 5.57 6.85
N LEU A 47 1.27 5.93 8.09
CA LEU A 47 0.49 7.11 8.43
C LEU A 47 1.44 8.25 8.82
N ASN A 48 1.43 9.34 8.06
CA ASN A 48 2.19 10.55 8.34
C ASN A 48 1.25 11.60 8.90
N LEU A 49 1.51 12.03 10.13
CA LEU A 49 0.74 13.04 10.86
C LEU A 49 1.66 14.19 11.26
N ASP A 50 1.29 15.40 10.87
CA ASP A 50 1.96 16.62 11.24
C ASP A 50 1.23 17.28 12.41
N ARG A 51 1.85 17.21 13.60
CA ARG A 51 1.29 17.76 14.85
C ARG A 51 1.08 19.28 14.84
N SER A 52 1.68 20.01 13.91
CA SER A 52 1.48 21.46 13.78
C SER A 52 0.19 21.82 13.03
N ARG A 53 -0.34 20.89 12.22
CA ARG A 53 -1.48 21.12 11.33
C ARG A 53 -2.68 20.22 11.62
N VAL A 54 -2.45 19.08 12.25
CA VAL A 54 -3.49 18.14 12.68
C VAL A 54 -3.97 18.52 14.09
N PRO A 55 -5.29 18.53 14.36
CA PRO A 55 -5.82 18.81 15.69
C PRO A 55 -5.24 17.88 16.75
N THR A 56 -4.89 18.44 17.92
CA THR A 56 -4.32 17.67 19.04
C THR A 56 -5.24 16.55 19.51
N GLU A 57 -6.55 16.79 19.52
CA GLU A 57 -7.56 15.78 19.86
C GLU A 57 -7.46 14.54 18.95
N CYS A 58 -7.19 14.72 17.65
CA CYS A 58 -7.01 13.60 16.72
C CYS A 58 -5.74 12.80 17.03
N ILE A 59 -4.65 13.47 17.38
CA ILE A 59 -3.38 12.83 17.72
C ILE A 59 -3.52 12.02 19.01
N GLU A 60 -4.13 12.60 20.05
CA GLU A 60 -4.35 11.94 21.34
C GLU A 60 -5.20 10.68 21.21
N LYS A 61 -6.24 10.71 20.37
CA LYS A 61 -7.06 9.52 20.08
C LYS A 61 -6.26 8.40 19.43
N ILE A 62 -5.37 8.73 18.50
CA ILE A 62 -4.51 7.75 17.82
C ILE A 62 -3.49 7.17 18.79
N GLU A 63 -2.86 8.01 19.61
CA GLU A 63 -1.93 7.57 20.65
C GLU A 63 -2.62 6.67 21.70
N ALA A 64 -3.87 6.97 22.08
CA ALA A 64 -4.64 6.13 22.98
C ALA A 64 -4.85 4.71 22.42
N ILE A 65 -5.23 4.60 21.14
CA ILE A 65 -5.39 3.30 20.45
C ILE A 65 -4.06 2.54 20.42
N LEU A 66 -2.95 3.22 20.07
CA LEU A 66 -1.62 2.58 20.05
C LEU A 66 -1.21 2.09 21.44
N LYS A 67 -1.52 2.87 22.48
CA LYS A 67 -1.22 2.52 23.88
C LYS A 67 -2.10 1.37 24.40
N GLU A 68 -3.32 1.23 23.91
CA GLU A 68 -4.16 0.06 24.21
C GLU A 68 -3.58 -1.22 23.63
N LEU A 69 -3.00 -1.17 22.42
CA LEU A 69 -2.34 -2.31 21.79
C LEU A 69 -1.03 -2.74 22.49
N GLU A 70 -0.37 -1.84 23.22
CA GLU A 70 0.80 -2.19 24.04
C GLU A 70 0.43 -3.09 25.22
N LYS A 71 -0.83 -3.05 25.67
CA LYS A 71 -1.29 -3.98 26.71
C LYS A 71 -1.38 -5.36 26.06
N PRO A 72 -0.61 -6.36 26.53
CA PRO A 72 -0.71 -7.70 25.99
C PRO A 72 -2.16 -8.17 26.13
N ALA A 73 -2.70 -8.72 25.04
CA ALA A 73 -3.99 -9.40 25.10
C ALA A 73 -3.93 -10.44 26.24
N PRO A 74 -4.96 -10.53 27.10
CA PRO A 74 -5.00 -11.50 28.19
C PRO A 74 -4.96 -12.95 27.69
#